data_AF-O35368-F1
#
_entry.id   AF-O35368-F1
#
_cell.length_a   1.000
_cell.length_b   1.000
_cell.length_c   1.000
_cell.angle_alpha   90.00
_cell.angle_beta   90.00
_cell.angle_gamma   90.00
#
_symmetry.space_group_name_H-M   'P 1'
#
loop_
_entity.id
_entity.type
_entity.pdbx_description
1 polymer ?
#
loop_
_entity_poly.entity_id
_entity_poly.type
_entity_poly.pdbx_seq_one_letter_code
_entity_poly.pdbx_strand_id
1 'polypeptide(L)'
;MAEYKNIVLLKGLENMEDYQFRTVKSLLRKELKLTKKMQEDYDRIQLADWMEDKFPKDAGLDKLIKVCEHIKDLKDLAKKLKTEKAKVQEKKKGKCKTAGKKKGQDELSSSESLFINKESYKSVPSSKKKRKQITKTEGGKKKKLTQEQAQLPETSGTNIKKEEDCLQNPHKSPPTPSSSSSNKAPRRGTVPKEPSREEGHHQGPKQVMVLKVTEPFTYDFEETKRMFHATVATETEFFRVKVFDTALMSKFIPGKIIAISHYIGCNGFLEIYRASCVSDVNINPTMIISNTLSESAIATPKISYLLSQAKGTFVNGEFVVFKKSERHECICYGIGDDTGKMAVVVYGRLTNVRCEPGSKLRLVCFELTSTKDVCLLRSVRHSYMQVINEGKPLNPDSVRRNSLEPYF
;
A
#
# COMPACT_ATOMS: atom_id res chain seq x y z
N MET A 1 25.87 8.10 -4.95
CA MET A 1 24.69 8.98 -5.15
C MET A 1 23.66 8.72 -4.07
N ALA A 2 22.98 7.56 -4.08
CA ALA A 2 21.93 7.13 -3.14
C ALA A 2 22.10 7.51 -1.64
N GLU A 3 23.32 7.53 -1.09
CA GLU A 3 23.57 8.02 0.29
C GLU A 3 22.97 9.41 0.56
N TYR A 4 23.07 10.36 -0.38
CA TYR A 4 22.54 11.71 -0.21
C TYR A 4 21.01 11.74 -0.39
N LYS A 5 20.47 11.00 -1.35
CA LYS A 5 19.00 10.84 -1.52
C LYS A 5 18.35 10.23 -0.28
N ASN A 6 18.99 9.24 0.34
CA ASN A 6 18.56 8.65 1.61
C ASN A 6 18.57 9.67 2.77
N ILE A 7 19.42 10.70 2.71
CA ILE A 7 19.39 11.81 3.68
C ILE A 7 18.26 12.80 3.34
N VAL A 8 18.12 13.16 2.06
CA VAL A 8 17.07 14.08 1.56
C VAL A 8 15.67 13.56 1.89
N LEU A 9 15.39 12.29 1.61
CA LEU A 9 14.10 11.66 1.93
C LEU A 9 14.00 11.33 3.44
N LEU A 10 14.70 10.29 3.88
CA LEU A 10 14.49 9.64 5.19
C LEU A 10 14.94 10.47 6.41
N LYS A 11 15.72 11.55 6.19
CA LYS A 11 16.20 12.44 7.25
C LYS A 11 15.81 13.90 7.04
N GLY A 12 15.13 14.21 5.93
CA GLY A 12 14.71 15.54 5.51
C GLY A 12 13.20 15.58 5.28
N LEU A 13 12.77 15.27 4.06
CA LEU A 13 11.38 15.41 3.60
C LEU A 13 10.37 14.53 4.37
N GLU A 14 10.78 13.38 4.90
CA GLU A 14 9.93 12.59 5.81
C GLU A 14 9.79 13.25 7.19
N ASN A 15 10.86 13.89 7.70
CA ASN A 15 10.93 14.44 9.06
C ASN A 15 10.38 15.89 9.10
N MET A 16 9.37 16.21 8.30
CA MET A 16 8.72 17.52 8.25
C MET A 16 7.21 17.38 8.01
N GLU A 17 6.44 18.25 8.66
CA GLU A 17 4.98 18.31 8.57
C GLU A 17 4.50 18.72 7.17
N ASP A 18 3.28 18.37 6.79
CA ASP A 18 2.79 18.66 5.43
C ASP A 18 2.67 20.16 5.11
N TYR A 19 2.46 21.03 6.11
CA TYR A 19 2.58 22.48 5.93
C TYR A 19 4.02 22.91 5.60
N GLN A 20 5.00 22.35 6.31
CA GLN A 20 6.43 22.60 6.09
C GLN A 20 6.86 22.06 4.72
N PHE A 21 6.43 20.85 4.36
CA PHE A 21 6.67 20.23 3.05
C PHE A 21 6.05 21.03 1.90
N ARG A 22 4.81 21.52 2.04
CA ARG A 22 4.17 22.44 1.08
C ARG A 22 4.95 23.76 0.95
N THR A 23 5.48 24.28 2.06
CA THR A 23 6.32 25.48 2.07
C THR A 23 7.66 25.23 1.35
N VAL A 24 8.29 24.08 1.55
CA VAL A 24 9.49 23.65 0.82
C VAL A 24 9.21 23.49 -0.68
N LYS A 25 8.10 22.85 -1.08
CA LYS A 25 7.64 22.80 -2.50
C LYS A 25 7.37 24.19 -3.09
N SER A 26 6.99 25.18 -2.28
CA SER A 26 6.83 26.57 -2.70
C SER A 26 8.17 27.28 -2.92
N LEU A 27 9.06 27.20 -1.94
CA LEU A 27 10.36 27.89 -1.98
C LEU A 27 11.32 27.31 -3.02
N LEU A 28 11.31 25.97 -3.23
CA LEU A 28 12.11 25.32 -4.28
C LEU A 28 11.52 25.46 -5.69
N ARG A 29 10.33 26.05 -5.87
CA ARG A 29 9.61 26.09 -7.16
C ARG A 29 10.48 26.58 -8.33
N LYS A 30 11.22 27.68 -8.13
CA LYS A 30 12.09 28.27 -9.17
C LYS A 30 13.31 27.37 -9.47
N GLU A 31 13.90 26.76 -8.45
CA GLU A 31 15.12 25.96 -8.59
C GLU A 31 14.85 24.57 -9.20
N LEU A 32 13.73 23.94 -8.84
CA LEU A 32 13.29 22.65 -9.37
C LEU A 32 12.39 22.76 -10.62
N LYS A 33 12.09 23.98 -11.08
CA LYS A 33 11.16 24.28 -12.19
C LYS A 33 9.77 23.63 -12.01
N LEU A 34 9.23 23.62 -10.80
CA LEU A 34 7.95 22.97 -10.50
C LEU A 34 6.77 23.74 -11.13
N THR A 35 5.95 23.03 -11.90
CA THR A 35 4.64 23.51 -12.35
C THR A 35 3.64 23.54 -11.18
N LYS A 36 2.54 24.28 -11.30
CA LYS A 36 1.50 24.31 -10.25
C LYS A 36 1.00 22.89 -9.94
N LYS A 37 0.73 22.09 -10.98
CA LYS A 37 0.34 20.67 -10.85
C LYS A 37 1.39 19.86 -10.09
N MET A 38 2.68 19.98 -10.40
CA MET A 38 3.75 19.29 -9.64
C MET A 38 3.78 19.71 -8.16
N GLN A 39 3.52 20.98 -7.84
CA GLN A 39 3.48 21.44 -6.45
C GLN A 39 2.29 20.87 -5.67
N GLU A 40 1.17 20.61 -6.34
CA GLU A 40 -0.03 20.00 -5.76
C GLU A 40 0.11 18.48 -5.65
N ASP A 41 0.49 17.80 -6.75
CA ASP A 41 0.51 16.33 -6.86
C ASP A 41 1.71 15.67 -6.16
N TYR A 42 2.92 16.23 -6.23
CA TYR A 42 4.13 15.49 -5.84
C TYR A 42 4.18 15.15 -4.35
N ASP A 43 4.34 13.86 -4.04
CA ASP A 43 4.64 13.39 -2.68
C ASP A 43 6.13 13.58 -2.31
N ARG A 44 6.50 13.16 -1.09
CA ARG A 44 7.86 13.28 -0.54
C ARG A 44 8.90 12.46 -1.34
N ILE A 45 8.49 11.32 -1.91
CA ILE A 45 9.35 10.42 -2.69
C ILE A 45 9.57 11.01 -4.08
N GLN A 46 8.49 11.39 -4.77
CA GLN A 46 8.54 12.02 -6.09
C GLN A 46 9.34 13.32 -6.09
N LEU A 47 9.26 14.11 -5.01
CA LEU A 47 10.12 15.28 -4.84
C LEU A 47 11.59 14.89 -4.62
N ALA A 48 11.88 13.86 -3.82
CA ALA A 48 13.26 13.38 -3.61
C ALA A 48 13.89 12.81 -4.89
N ASP A 49 13.13 12.08 -5.70
CA ASP A 49 13.53 11.60 -7.02
C ASP A 49 13.86 12.78 -7.94
N TRP A 50 12.95 13.75 -8.05
CA TRP A 50 13.16 14.95 -8.85
C TRP A 50 14.33 15.81 -8.37
N MET A 51 14.64 15.80 -7.07
CA MET A 51 15.82 16.47 -6.51
C MET A 51 17.13 15.73 -6.84
N GLU A 52 17.12 14.39 -6.92
CA GLU A 52 18.27 13.62 -7.42
C GLU A 52 18.56 13.93 -8.90
N ASP A 53 17.51 13.95 -9.75
CA ASP A 53 17.63 14.27 -11.18
C ASP A 53 18.15 15.69 -11.44
N LYS A 54 17.66 16.69 -10.69
CA LYS A 54 18.04 18.09 -10.90
C LYS A 54 19.39 18.46 -10.27
N PHE A 55 19.82 17.74 -9.24
CA PHE A 55 21.04 18.04 -8.48
C PHE A 55 21.88 16.78 -8.20
N PRO A 56 22.40 16.09 -9.25
CA PRO A 56 23.03 14.77 -9.08
C PRO A 56 24.26 14.76 -8.16
N LYS A 57 24.96 15.88 -7.98
CA LYS A 57 26.17 15.98 -7.14
C LYS A 57 25.90 15.68 -5.65
N ASP A 58 24.72 16.05 -5.14
CA ASP A 58 24.35 15.99 -3.73
C ASP A 58 22.87 15.58 -3.49
N ALA A 59 22.17 15.13 -4.53
CA ALA A 59 20.72 14.93 -4.56
C ALA A 59 19.89 16.14 -4.10
N GLY A 60 20.43 17.36 -4.21
CA GLY A 60 19.75 18.59 -3.80
C GLY A 60 19.76 18.84 -2.29
N LEU A 61 20.57 18.10 -1.53
CA LEU A 61 20.68 18.22 -0.08
C LEU A 61 21.05 19.65 0.38
N ASP A 62 21.94 20.36 -0.33
CA ASP A 62 22.27 21.76 -0.03
C ASP A 62 21.11 22.72 -0.30
N LYS A 63 20.25 22.41 -1.28
CA LYS A 63 19.02 23.18 -1.55
C LYS A 63 18.00 22.98 -0.43
N LEU A 64 17.81 21.73 0.00
CA LEU A 64 16.95 21.40 1.13
C LEU A 64 17.44 22.09 2.42
N ILE A 65 18.72 21.95 2.75
CA ILE A 65 19.34 22.59 3.93
C ILE A 65 19.10 24.10 3.91
N LYS A 66 19.42 24.78 2.80
CA LYS A 66 19.24 26.24 2.68
C LYS A 66 17.78 26.66 2.91
N VAL A 67 16.81 25.93 2.36
CA VAL A 67 15.38 26.23 2.57
C VAL A 67 14.96 25.98 4.02
N CYS A 68 15.44 24.89 4.65
CA CYS A 68 15.18 24.60 6.06
C CYS A 68 15.75 25.66 7.02
N GLU A 69 16.88 26.31 6.69
CA GLU A 69 17.44 27.40 7.51
C GLU A 69 16.57 28.67 7.54
N HIS A 70 15.82 28.93 6.46
CA HIS A 70 14.90 30.06 6.36
C HIS A 70 13.55 29.83 7.06
N ILE A 71 13.18 28.58 7.35
CA ILE A 71 11.93 28.23 8.04
C ILE A 71 12.24 28.07 9.54
N LYS A 72 11.61 28.88 10.40
CA LYS A 72 11.89 28.96 11.85
C LYS A 72 11.94 27.59 12.51
N ASP A 73 10.96 26.75 12.19
CA ASP A 73 10.70 25.47 12.87
C ASP A 73 11.53 24.31 12.29
N LEU A 74 12.18 24.52 11.12
CA LEU A 74 13.08 23.55 10.49
C LEU A 74 14.57 23.81 10.78
N LYS A 75 14.91 24.79 11.65
CA LYS A 75 16.31 25.13 11.95
C LYS A 75 17.09 23.95 12.55
N ASP A 76 16.46 23.12 13.40
CA ASP A 76 17.11 21.94 13.95
C ASP A 76 17.17 20.76 12.95
N LEU A 77 16.20 20.68 12.03
CA LEU A 77 16.28 19.77 10.87
C LEU A 77 17.47 20.16 9.96
N ALA A 78 17.71 21.44 9.72
CA ALA A 78 18.87 21.92 8.97
C ALA A 78 20.20 21.54 9.64
N LYS A 79 20.32 21.67 10.97
CA LYS A 79 21.50 21.20 11.73
C LYS A 79 21.71 19.69 11.60
N LYS A 80 20.62 18.91 11.71
CA LYS A 80 20.61 17.45 11.55
C LYS A 80 21.08 17.04 10.14
N LEU A 81 20.56 17.69 9.10
CA LEU A 81 20.95 17.46 7.71
C LEU A 81 22.43 17.84 7.43
N LYS A 82 22.92 18.98 7.93
CA LYS A 82 24.35 19.36 7.84
C LYS A 82 25.26 18.32 8.49
N THR A 83 24.88 17.82 9.67
CA THR A 83 25.62 16.79 10.42
C THR A 83 25.69 15.47 9.63
N GLU A 84 24.60 15.05 8.99
CA GLU A 84 24.57 13.83 8.19
C GLU A 84 25.34 13.98 6.86
N LYS A 85 25.32 15.18 6.25
CA LYS A 85 26.15 15.49 5.08
C LYS A 85 27.65 15.35 5.40
N ALA A 86 28.09 15.86 6.55
CA ALA A 86 29.49 15.76 7.00
C ALA A 86 29.95 14.30 7.12
N LYS A 87 29.17 13.44 7.80
CA LYS A 87 29.44 12.00 7.96
C LYS A 87 29.63 11.27 6.62
N VAL A 88 28.90 11.67 5.57
CA VAL A 88 29.05 11.12 4.21
C VAL A 88 30.33 11.61 3.53
N GLN A 89 30.73 12.87 3.76
CA GLN A 89 31.98 13.41 3.20
C GLN A 89 33.23 12.81 3.87
N GLU A 90 33.20 12.56 5.19
CA GLU A 90 34.28 11.89 5.93
C GLU A 90 34.51 10.46 5.42
N LYS A 91 33.43 9.68 5.26
CA LYS A 91 33.50 8.32 4.69
C LYS A 91 34.14 8.30 3.30
N LYS A 92 33.87 9.32 2.48
CA LYS A 92 34.46 9.46 1.14
C LYS A 92 35.95 9.84 1.21
N LYS A 93 36.34 10.75 2.11
CA LYS A 93 37.76 11.12 2.32
C LYS A 93 38.59 9.95 2.88
N GLY A 94 38.04 9.17 3.81
CA GLY A 94 38.73 8.01 4.39
C GLY A 94 39.05 6.92 3.37
N LYS A 95 38.16 6.70 2.40
CA LYS A 95 38.31 5.61 1.41
C LYS A 95 39.43 5.82 0.37
N CYS A 96 40.03 7.01 0.30
CA CYS A 96 41.13 7.33 -0.62
C CYS A 96 42.53 7.34 0.03
N LYS A 97 42.68 6.89 1.29
CA LYS A 97 43.98 6.90 2.01
C LYS A 97 44.63 5.52 2.25
N THR A 98 44.12 4.45 1.64
CA THR A 98 44.62 3.07 1.90
C THR A 98 44.90 2.31 0.59
N ALA A 99 45.93 2.73 -0.14
CA ALA A 99 46.49 2.02 -1.28
C ALA A 99 47.98 1.76 -1.03
N GLY A 100 48.31 0.85 -0.10
CA GLY A 100 49.68 0.68 0.38
C GLY A 100 49.98 -0.62 1.14
N LYS A 101 50.38 -1.65 0.38
CA LYS A 101 51.16 -2.85 0.79
C LYS A 101 50.58 -3.84 1.85
N LYS A 102 50.51 -5.12 1.39
CA LYS A 102 50.53 -6.41 2.14
C LYS A 102 49.27 -6.81 2.94
N LYS A 103 49.00 -8.10 3.19
CA LYS A 103 49.23 -9.38 2.45
C LYS A 103 48.44 -10.49 3.18
N GLY A 104 47.78 -11.41 2.46
CA GLY A 104 46.96 -12.52 3.01
C GLY A 104 45.46 -12.27 2.74
N GLN A 105 44.66 -13.19 2.17
CA GLN A 105 44.34 -14.58 2.57
C GLN A 105 43.39 -14.64 3.79
N ASP A 106 42.24 -15.32 3.79
CA ASP A 106 41.51 -16.16 2.79
C ASP A 106 39.99 -15.83 2.90
N GLU A 107 39.21 -15.65 1.82
CA GLU A 107 38.49 -16.60 0.94
C GLU A 107 36.99 -16.77 1.34
N LEU A 108 36.12 -17.10 0.36
CA LEU A 108 34.67 -17.42 0.43
C LEU A 108 33.74 -16.33 1.06
N SER A 109 32.85 -15.63 0.35
CA SER A 109 31.82 -16.02 -0.63
C SER A 109 30.61 -16.79 -0.07
N SER A 110 29.52 -16.08 0.28
CA SER A 110 28.15 -16.32 -0.22
C SER A 110 27.16 -15.30 0.36
N SER A 111 25.98 -15.17 -0.23
CA SER A 111 24.88 -14.29 0.19
C SER A 111 23.76 -15.06 0.86
N GLU A 112 23.21 -14.58 1.99
CA GLU A 112 21.95 -15.14 2.52
C GLU A 112 21.08 -14.13 3.27
N SER A 113 19.80 -14.48 3.39
CA SER A 113 18.66 -13.64 3.79
C SER A 113 18.67 -13.16 5.24
N LEU A 114 18.12 -11.97 5.50
CA LEU A 114 17.80 -11.49 6.87
C LEU A 114 16.38 -10.89 7.00
N PHE A 115 15.38 -11.77 7.03
CA PHE A 115 14.13 -11.54 7.78
C PHE A 115 14.02 -12.57 8.90
N ILE A 116 14.47 -12.23 10.11
CA ILE A 116 14.15 -12.95 11.36
C ILE A 116 14.31 -11.98 12.54
N ASN A 117 13.44 -12.09 13.54
CA ASN A 117 13.50 -11.27 14.76
C ASN A 117 14.64 -11.74 15.68
N LYS A 118 15.23 -10.83 16.44
CA LYS A 118 15.61 -11.10 17.83
C LYS A 118 15.14 -9.96 18.73
N GLU A 119 14.50 -10.34 19.82
CA GLU A 119 14.14 -9.46 20.93
C GLU A 119 15.33 -9.28 21.89
N SER A 120 15.06 -8.58 22.99
CA SER A 120 15.88 -8.49 24.21
C SER A 120 17.09 -7.55 24.16
N TYR A 121 16.83 -6.31 24.56
CA TYR A 121 17.78 -5.49 25.32
C TYR A 121 17.07 -4.99 26.59
N LYS A 122 17.25 -5.70 27.71
CA LYS A 122 16.84 -5.20 29.04
C LYS A 122 17.75 -4.06 29.50
N SER A 123 17.20 -3.23 30.38
CA SER A 123 17.85 -2.06 30.98
C SER A 123 19.21 -2.33 31.63
N VAL A 124 20.11 -1.35 31.49
CA VAL A 124 21.32 -1.23 32.32
C VAL A 124 20.94 -0.49 33.63
N PRO A 125 21.39 -0.91 34.82
CA PRO A 125 20.79 -0.48 36.10
C PRO A 125 21.62 0.57 36.87
N SER A 126 21.08 1.05 38.00
CA SER A 126 21.89 1.70 39.03
C SER A 126 21.42 1.43 40.47
N SER A 127 22.41 1.14 41.33
CA SER A 127 22.42 1.26 42.80
C SER A 127 21.84 0.14 43.70
N LYS A 128 22.76 -0.36 44.56
CA LYS A 128 22.59 -0.81 45.98
C LYS A 128 22.18 -2.26 46.33
N LYS A 129 23.24 -3.01 46.72
CA LYS A 129 23.39 -3.91 47.90
C LYS A 129 22.87 -5.37 47.90
N LYS A 130 23.84 -6.30 48.06
CA LYS A 130 23.80 -7.63 48.75
C LYS A 130 22.95 -8.75 48.10
N ARG A 131 23.24 -10.07 48.27
CA ARG A 131 24.46 -10.83 48.63
C ARG A 131 24.17 -12.35 48.49
N LYS A 132 25.06 -13.15 47.87
CA LYS A 132 25.09 -14.65 47.87
C LYS A 132 23.90 -15.35 47.13
N GLN A 133 23.94 -16.62 46.68
CA GLN A 133 25.05 -17.60 46.46
C GLN A 133 24.58 -18.77 45.53
N ILE A 134 25.46 -19.19 44.59
CA ILE A 134 25.78 -20.55 44.05
C ILE A 134 24.74 -21.68 44.31
N THR A 135 24.28 -22.49 43.33
CA THR A 135 25.03 -23.63 42.71
C THR A 135 24.38 -24.17 41.41
N LYS A 136 25.15 -24.89 40.57
CA LYS A 136 24.72 -25.64 39.36
C LYS A 136 24.41 -27.12 39.67
N THR A 137 23.81 -27.88 38.74
CA THR A 137 24.19 -29.28 38.37
C THR A 137 23.59 -29.62 37.00
N GLU A 138 24.19 -30.56 36.27
CA GLU A 138 23.84 -30.96 34.89
C GLU A 138 23.18 -32.35 34.80
N GLY A 139 22.52 -32.63 33.68
CA GLY A 139 22.06 -33.98 33.30
C GLY A 139 20.89 -33.94 32.29
N GLY A 140 20.94 -34.53 31.09
CA GLY A 140 22.03 -35.22 30.41
C GLY A 140 21.62 -36.60 29.88
N LYS A 141 21.26 -36.71 28.59
CA LYS A 141 21.11 -37.98 27.87
C LYS A 141 21.24 -37.79 26.34
N LYS A 142 22.11 -38.59 25.71
CA LYS A 142 22.27 -38.69 24.24
C LYS A 142 21.46 -39.87 23.70
N LYS A 143 21.07 -39.82 22.43
CA LYS A 143 21.10 -40.98 21.51
C LYS A 143 21.38 -40.48 20.07
N LYS A 144 21.74 -41.40 19.16
CA LYS A 144 22.40 -41.18 17.85
C LYS A 144 21.93 -42.29 16.88
N LEU A 145 22.30 -42.17 15.59
CA LEU A 145 22.05 -43.09 14.45
C LEU A 145 20.66 -42.88 13.78
N THR A 146 20.49 -43.04 12.46
CA THR A 146 21.47 -43.22 11.36
C THR A 146 20.90 -42.73 10.01
N GLN A 147 21.77 -42.58 9.02
CA GLN A 147 21.53 -42.21 7.61
C GLN A 147 21.04 -43.41 6.77
N GLU A 148 20.14 -43.18 5.80
CA GLU A 148 19.77 -44.15 4.76
C GLU A 148 19.60 -43.45 3.39
N GLN A 149 19.82 -44.19 2.30
CA GLN A 149 19.76 -43.72 0.91
C GLN A 149 19.25 -44.87 0.02
N ALA A 150 18.20 -44.62 -0.78
CA ALA A 150 17.66 -45.56 -1.77
C ALA A 150 17.20 -44.83 -3.04
N GLN A 151 17.05 -45.55 -4.16
CA GLN A 151 16.87 -44.98 -5.50
C GLN A 151 15.60 -45.52 -6.21
N LEU A 152 14.96 -44.66 -7.03
CA LEU A 152 14.30 -45.02 -8.30
C LEU A 152 13.08 -46.00 -8.19
N PRO A 153 12.34 -46.37 -9.29
CA PRO A 153 12.60 -46.18 -10.72
C PRO A 153 11.45 -45.55 -11.55
N GLU A 154 11.64 -45.61 -12.88
CA GLU A 154 10.82 -44.99 -13.94
C GLU A 154 9.68 -45.88 -14.44
N THR A 155 8.79 -45.32 -15.28
CA THR A 155 7.87 -46.07 -16.17
C THR A 155 7.83 -45.43 -17.57
N SER A 156 7.76 -46.26 -18.62
CA SER A 156 7.94 -45.88 -20.03
C SER A 156 6.63 -45.88 -20.84
N GLY A 157 6.57 -45.18 -21.99
CA GLY A 157 5.33 -45.03 -22.75
C GLY A 157 5.39 -44.61 -24.23
N THR A 158 6.06 -45.40 -25.09
CA THR A 158 5.78 -45.54 -26.55
C THR A 158 6.00 -44.33 -27.49
N ASN A 159 6.13 -44.59 -28.80
CA ASN A 159 6.76 -43.72 -29.81
C ASN A 159 6.19 -43.97 -31.23
N ILE A 160 5.74 -42.93 -31.94
CA ILE A 160 5.40 -42.95 -33.39
C ILE A 160 5.91 -41.65 -34.08
N LYS A 161 6.16 -41.73 -35.39
CA LYS A 161 7.10 -40.93 -36.21
C LYS A 161 6.42 -39.89 -37.16
N LYS A 162 7.21 -38.85 -37.56
CA LYS A 162 7.39 -38.27 -38.94
C LYS A 162 6.15 -37.65 -39.66
N GLU A 163 6.23 -36.73 -40.65
CA GLU A 163 7.31 -35.91 -41.26
C GLU A 163 6.75 -34.64 -41.99
N GLU A 164 7.66 -33.80 -42.51
CA GLU A 164 7.64 -32.83 -43.66
C GLU A 164 6.35 -32.65 -44.53
N ASP A 165 6.04 -31.52 -45.21
CA ASP A 165 6.43 -30.08 -45.22
C ASP A 165 5.25 -29.27 -45.90
N CYS A 166 5.25 -28.20 -46.73
CA CYS A 166 6.20 -27.31 -47.45
C CYS A 166 5.56 -25.94 -47.85
N LEU A 167 6.26 -25.15 -48.70
CA LEU A 167 5.98 -23.76 -49.13
C LEU A 167 4.98 -23.60 -50.30
N GLN A 168 4.27 -22.45 -50.40
CA GLN A 168 4.41 -21.42 -51.48
C GLN A 168 3.32 -20.31 -51.55
N ASN A 169 3.73 -19.06 -51.25
CA ASN A 169 3.50 -17.75 -51.92
C ASN A 169 2.14 -17.26 -52.54
N PRO A 170 1.97 -15.93 -52.79
CA PRO A 170 0.66 -15.25 -52.61
C PRO A 170 0.08 -14.48 -53.82
N HIS A 171 -1.17 -13.99 -53.68
CA HIS A 171 -1.77 -12.94 -54.52
C HIS A 171 -2.48 -11.83 -53.69
N LYS A 172 -2.97 -10.77 -54.35
CA LYS A 172 -2.96 -9.38 -53.83
C LYS A 172 -4.25 -8.58 -54.13
N SER A 173 -4.89 -7.99 -53.11
CA SER A 173 -5.85 -6.86 -53.27
C SER A 173 -6.27 -6.17 -51.94
N PRO A 174 -6.12 -4.85 -51.81
CA PRO A 174 -6.73 -4.01 -50.74
C PRO A 174 -7.54 -2.81 -51.32
N PRO A 175 -8.07 -1.86 -50.52
CA PRO A 175 -9.09 -2.02 -49.47
C PRO A 175 -10.24 -0.98 -49.58
N THR A 176 -11.38 -1.17 -48.89
CA THR A 176 -12.38 -0.10 -48.66
C THR A 176 -13.17 -0.37 -47.36
N PRO A 177 -13.49 0.62 -46.51
CA PRO A 177 -14.12 0.38 -45.20
C PRO A 177 -15.65 0.45 -45.22
N SER A 178 -16.30 -0.41 -44.45
CA SER A 178 -17.76 -0.37 -44.18
C SER A 178 -18.05 -0.61 -42.70
N SER A 179 -18.79 0.29 -42.07
CA SER A 179 -19.20 0.19 -40.67
C SER A 179 -20.24 -0.92 -40.45
N SER A 180 -20.05 -1.74 -39.41
CA SER A 180 -21.11 -2.57 -38.84
C SER A 180 -20.90 -2.78 -37.34
N SER A 181 -21.97 -2.69 -36.56
CA SER A 181 -21.95 -2.82 -35.10
C SER A 181 -22.00 -4.28 -34.67
N SER A 182 -20.84 -4.90 -34.45
CA SER A 182 -20.78 -6.27 -33.96
C SER A 182 -21.07 -6.35 -32.45
N ASN A 183 -22.34 -6.37 -32.07
CA ASN A 183 -22.79 -6.76 -30.73
C ASN A 183 -22.42 -8.22 -30.44
N LYS A 184 -21.19 -8.47 -29.97
CA LYS A 184 -20.78 -9.79 -29.49
C LYS A 184 -21.40 -10.03 -28.13
N ALA A 185 -22.47 -10.83 -28.10
CA ALA A 185 -23.01 -11.36 -26.86
C ALA A 185 -21.88 -12.03 -26.03
N PRO A 186 -21.84 -11.84 -24.70
CA PRO A 186 -20.78 -12.44 -23.88
C PRO A 186 -20.77 -13.96 -24.03
N ARG A 187 -19.63 -14.51 -24.49
CA ARG A 187 -19.31 -15.93 -24.28
C ARG A 187 -19.41 -16.19 -22.77
N ARG A 188 -19.96 -17.35 -22.35
CA ARG A 188 -20.08 -17.74 -20.93
C ARG A 188 -18.72 -17.55 -20.24
N GLY A 189 -18.59 -16.43 -19.53
CA GLY A 189 -17.29 -15.88 -19.15
C GLY A 189 -17.00 -16.12 -17.68
N THR A 190 -15.72 -16.30 -17.36
CA THR A 190 -15.23 -16.38 -15.98
C THR A 190 -15.69 -15.13 -15.21
N VAL A 191 -16.40 -15.34 -14.10
CA VAL A 191 -16.87 -14.24 -13.24
C VAL A 191 -15.68 -13.36 -12.83
N PRO A 192 -15.76 -12.03 -13.04
CA PRO A 192 -14.68 -11.11 -12.66
C PRO A 192 -14.26 -11.27 -11.20
N LYS A 193 -12.94 -11.44 -10.99
CA LYS A 193 -12.29 -11.45 -9.66
C LYS A 193 -11.58 -10.13 -9.34
N GLU A 194 -11.34 -9.30 -10.35
CA GLU A 194 -10.76 -7.96 -10.22
C GLU A 194 -11.80 -6.92 -10.64
N PRO A 195 -11.77 -5.71 -10.05
CA PRO A 195 -12.59 -4.61 -10.52
C PRO A 195 -12.15 -4.17 -11.91
N SER A 196 -13.12 -3.89 -12.77
CA SER A 196 -12.87 -3.30 -14.08
C SER A 196 -12.23 -1.92 -13.95
N ARG A 197 -11.25 -1.65 -14.82
CA ARG A 197 -10.40 -0.47 -14.77
C ARG A 197 -10.73 0.42 -15.96
N GLU A 198 -11.01 1.68 -15.69
CA GLU A 198 -11.19 2.73 -16.70
C GLU A 198 -10.19 3.85 -16.40
N GLU A 199 -9.72 4.53 -17.44
CA GLU A 199 -8.77 5.63 -17.34
C GLU A 199 -9.28 6.82 -18.18
N GLY A 200 -8.97 8.05 -17.77
CA GLY A 200 -9.39 9.28 -18.45
C GLY A 200 -10.81 9.75 -18.09
N HIS A 201 -11.35 10.73 -18.83
CA HIS A 201 -12.66 11.32 -18.55
C HIS A 201 -13.78 10.68 -19.37
N HIS A 202 -14.87 10.32 -18.71
CA HIS A 202 -16.01 9.62 -19.31
C HIS A 202 -17.28 10.47 -19.21
N GLN A 203 -17.75 10.97 -20.35
CA GLN A 203 -18.91 11.87 -20.44
C GLN A 203 -20.24 11.13 -20.49
N GLY A 204 -20.28 9.91 -21.05
CA GLY A 204 -21.52 9.15 -21.23
C GLY A 204 -22.10 8.63 -19.90
N PRO A 205 -23.43 8.45 -19.79
CA PRO A 205 -24.06 7.85 -18.62
C PRO A 205 -23.81 6.34 -18.55
N LYS A 206 -23.08 5.90 -17.54
CA LYS A 206 -22.98 4.48 -17.16
C LYS A 206 -24.04 4.19 -16.10
N GLN A 207 -24.98 3.27 -16.39
CA GLN A 207 -25.91 2.76 -15.37
C GLN A 207 -25.21 1.69 -14.53
N VAL A 208 -25.35 1.77 -13.20
CA VAL A 208 -24.78 0.80 -12.26
C VAL A 208 -25.70 0.59 -11.05
N MET A 209 -25.74 -0.62 -10.50
CA MET A 209 -26.30 -0.88 -9.18
C MET A 209 -25.23 -0.69 -8.10
N VAL A 210 -25.60 -0.07 -6.98
CA VAL A 210 -24.71 0.12 -5.82
C VAL A 210 -24.70 -1.17 -4.98
N LEU A 211 -23.51 -1.67 -4.64
CA LEU A 211 -23.34 -2.93 -3.88
C LEU A 211 -22.90 -2.71 -2.42
N LYS A 212 -21.89 -1.87 -2.19
CA LYS A 212 -21.31 -1.62 -0.84
C LYS A 212 -20.79 -0.19 -0.77
N VAL A 213 -20.97 0.47 0.38
CA VAL A 213 -20.61 1.89 0.60
C VAL A 213 -19.93 2.04 1.96
N THR A 214 -19.04 3.03 2.12
CA THR A 214 -18.43 3.39 3.42
C THR A 214 -19.05 4.67 3.99
N GLU A 215 -18.96 4.84 5.30
CA GLU A 215 -19.25 6.14 5.92
C GLU A 215 -18.37 7.27 5.35
N PRO A 216 -18.86 8.52 5.22
CA PRO A 216 -18.06 9.62 4.72
C PRO A 216 -16.98 10.07 5.71
N PHE A 217 -15.72 10.02 5.28
CA PHE A 217 -14.55 10.32 6.10
C PHE A 217 -13.78 11.52 5.54
N THR A 218 -13.15 12.31 6.41
CA THR A 218 -12.16 13.30 6.01
C THR A 218 -10.90 12.59 5.53
N TYR A 219 -10.47 12.86 4.30
CA TYR A 219 -9.33 12.16 3.68
C TYR A 219 -8.02 12.94 3.74
N ASP A 220 -8.10 14.26 3.87
CA ASP A 220 -6.98 15.21 3.95
C ASP A 220 -6.92 15.84 5.37
N PHE A 221 -6.04 16.81 5.59
CA PHE A 221 -5.97 17.60 6.83
C PHE A 221 -7.02 18.72 6.90
N GLU A 222 -7.64 19.08 5.76
CA GLU A 222 -8.73 20.05 5.71
C GLU A 222 -10.06 19.32 5.97
N GLU A 223 -10.79 19.71 7.02
CA GLU A 223 -12.05 19.05 7.42
C GLU A 223 -13.15 19.07 6.35
N THR A 224 -13.09 20.03 5.43
CA THR A 224 -13.97 20.16 4.26
C THR A 224 -13.71 19.08 3.21
N LYS A 225 -12.52 18.48 3.15
CA LYS A 225 -12.15 17.42 2.21
C LYS A 225 -12.62 16.06 2.73
N ARG A 226 -13.94 15.86 2.63
CA ARG A 226 -14.59 14.57 2.91
C ARG A 226 -14.84 13.80 1.62
N MET A 227 -14.85 12.47 1.72
CA MET A 227 -15.22 11.56 0.64
C MET A 227 -15.87 10.30 1.22
N PHE A 228 -16.47 9.48 0.37
CA PHE A 228 -16.76 8.08 0.68
C PHE A 228 -16.31 7.16 -0.46
N HIS A 229 -16.17 5.87 -0.16
CA HIS A 229 -15.99 4.84 -1.18
C HIS A 229 -17.31 4.14 -1.45
N ALA A 230 -17.52 3.75 -2.70
CA ALA A 230 -18.55 2.79 -3.08
C ALA A 230 -17.96 1.66 -3.94
N THR A 231 -18.67 0.55 -3.99
CA THR A 231 -18.50 -0.53 -4.97
C THR A 231 -19.82 -0.65 -5.71
N VAL A 232 -19.76 -0.59 -7.03
CA VAL A 232 -20.92 -0.58 -7.93
C VAL A 232 -20.70 -1.60 -9.05
N ALA A 233 -21.75 -2.05 -9.72
CA ALA A 233 -21.63 -3.05 -10.77
C ALA A 233 -22.65 -2.86 -11.90
N THR A 234 -22.30 -3.40 -13.06
CA THR A 234 -23.21 -3.70 -14.18
C THR A 234 -23.57 -5.18 -14.14
N GLU A 235 -24.32 -5.69 -15.12
CA GLU A 235 -24.63 -7.12 -15.25
C GLU A 235 -23.39 -8.00 -15.43
N THR A 236 -22.28 -7.43 -15.92
CA THR A 236 -21.07 -8.16 -16.34
C THR A 236 -19.79 -7.77 -15.61
N GLU A 237 -19.74 -6.61 -14.96
CA GLU A 237 -18.52 -6.01 -14.39
C GLU A 237 -18.78 -5.34 -13.03
N PHE A 238 -17.74 -5.19 -12.21
CA PHE A 238 -17.81 -4.38 -11.00
C PHE A 238 -16.68 -3.34 -10.94
N PHE A 239 -16.97 -2.20 -10.33
CA PHE A 239 -16.10 -1.02 -10.26
C PHE A 239 -15.99 -0.54 -8.82
N ARG A 240 -14.81 -0.06 -8.44
CA ARG A 240 -14.60 0.68 -7.18
C ARG A 240 -14.69 2.17 -7.46
N VAL A 241 -15.32 2.91 -6.55
CA VAL A 241 -15.69 4.31 -6.77
C VAL A 241 -15.19 5.16 -5.61
N LYS A 242 -14.54 6.29 -5.91
CA LYS A 242 -14.21 7.35 -4.95
C LYS A 242 -15.17 8.52 -5.17
N VAL A 243 -15.99 8.86 -4.19
CA VAL A 243 -16.98 9.95 -4.31
C VAL A 243 -16.53 11.12 -3.44
N PHE A 244 -16.08 12.20 -4.08
CA PHE A 244 -15.52 13.40 -3.45
C PHE A 244 -16.57 14.50 -3.17
N ASP A 245 -17.84 14.25 -3.47
CA ASP A 245 -18.97 15.07 -3.06
C ASP A 245 -19.89 14.27 -2.12
N THR A 246 -19.86 14.60 -0.82
CA THR A 246 -20.65 13.90 0.18
C THR A 246 -22.15 14.17 0.09
N ALA A 247 -22.61 15.20 -0.63
CA ALA A 247 -24.04 15.42 -0.87
C ALA A 247 -24.67 14.29 -1.71
N LEU A 248 -23.86 13.58 -2.49
CA LEU A 248 -24.29 12.44 -3.30
C LEU A 248 -24.56 11.17 -2.48
N MET A 249 -24.23 11.11 -1.18
CA MET A 249 -24.39 9.90 -0.35
C MET A 249 -25.84 9.38 -0.36
N SER A 250 -26.84 10.26 -0.42
CA SER A 250 -28.27 9.93 -0.52
C SER A 250 -28.66 9.17 -1.81
N LYS A 251 -27.78 9.15 -2.82
CA LYS A 251 -27.95 8.37 -4.06
C LYS A 251 -27.24 7.03 -4.01
N PHE A 252 -26.17 6.91 -3.22
CA PHE A 252 -25.41 5.66 -3.05
C PHE A 252 -26.04 4.77 -1.97
N ILE A 253 -27.24 4.28 -2.24
CA ILE A 253 -27.95 3.31 -1.40
C ILE A 253 -27.76 1.91 -2.00
N PRO A 254 -27.26 0.91 -1.25
CA PRO A 254 -27.12 -0.46 -1.76
C PRO A 254 -28.43 -1.02 -2.34
N GLY A 255 -28.35 -1.71 -3.48
CA GLY A 255 -29.50 -2.18 -4.26
C GLY A 255 -30.15 -1.12 -5.16
N LYS A 256 -29.84 0.18 -4.98
CA LYS A 256 -30.33 1.24 -5.88
C LYS A 256 -29.53 1.28 -7.18
N ILE A 257 -30.21 1.51 -8.29
CA ILE A 257 -29.62 1.71 -9.61
C ILE A 257 -29.55 3.21 -9.93
N ILE A 258 -28.34 3.65 -10.29
CA ILE A 258 -27.99 5.04 -10.57
C ILE A 258 -27.30 5.14 -11.93
N ALA A 259 -27.44 6.28 -12.60
CA ALA A 259 -26.62 6.63 -13.75
C ALA A 259 -25.53 7.61 -13.31
N ILE A 260 -24.28 7.30 -13.62
CA ILE A 260 -23.11 8.16 -13.37
C ILE A 260 -22.56 8.68 -14.71
N SER A 261 -22.29 9.98 -14.79
CA SER A 261 -21.67 10.62 -15.96
C SER A 261 -20.70 11.72 -15.57
N HIS A 262 -19.85 12.15 -16.52
CA HIS A 262 -18.76 13.10 -16.28
C HIS A 262 -17.82 12.69 -15.12
N TYR A 263 -17.59 11.38 -14.94
CA TYR A 263 -16.64 10.84 -13.98
C TYR A 263 -15.23 10.73 -14.60
N ILE A 264 -14.24 10.37 -13.79
CA ILE A 264 -12.85 10.16 -14.21
C ILE A 264 -12.42 8.75 -13.83
N GLY A 265 -12.05 7.92 -14.81
CA GLY A 265 -11.32 6.69 -14.57
C GLY A 265 -9.88 7.01 -14.17
N CYS A 266 -9.43 6.46 -13.03
CA CYS A 266 -8.13 6.77 -12.44
C CYS A 266 -7.66 5.67 -11.49
N ASN A 267 -6.52 5.04 -11.80
CA ASN A 267 -5.86 4.03 -10.95
C ASN A 267 -6.79 2.83 -10.59
N GLY A 268 -7.65 2.41 -11.52
CA GLY A 268 -8.63 1.34 -11.26
C GLY A 268 -9.80 1.73 -10.35
N PHE A 269 -10.12 3.02 -10.26
CA PHE A 269 -11.36 3.53 -9.65
C PHE A 269 -12.09 4.46 -10.62
N LEU A 270 -13.40 4.57 -10.43
CA LEU A 270 -14.20 5.68 -10.95
C LEU A 270 -14.19 6.81 -9.90
N GLU A 271 -13.66 7.97 -10.25
CA GLU A 271 -13.57 9.14 -9.39
C GLU A 271 -14.70 10.13 -9.76
N ILE A 272 -15.59 10.36 -8.81
CA ILE A 272 -16.80 11.19 -8.94
C ILE A 272 -16.58 12.47 -8.14
N TYR A 273 -16.64 13.60 -8.83
CA TYR A 273 -16.44 14.94 -8.28
C TYR A 273 -17.73 15.75 -8.35
N ARG A 274 -17.74 16.96 -7.77
CA ARG A 274 -18.87 17.91 -7.82
C ARG A 274 -19.28 18.32 -9.26
N ALA A 275 -18.40 18.12 -10.25
CA ALA A 275 -18.68 18.34 -11.68
C ALA A 275 -19.20 17.09 -12.40
N SER A 276 -19.21 15.93 -11.73
CA SER A 276 -19.81 14.69 -12.22
C SER A 276 -21.30 14.69 -11.92
N CYS A 277 -22.12 14.03 -12.74
CA CYS A 277 -23.55 13.90 -12.51
C CYS A 277 -23.88 12.49 -11.99
N VAL A 278 -24.77 12.41 -11.01
CA VAL A 278 -25.36 11.15 -10.53
C VAL A 278 -26.87 11.31 -10.44
N SER A 279 -27.60 10.52 -11.23
CA SER A 279 -29.07 10.53 -11.27
C SER A 279 -29.65 9.16 -10.91
N ASP A 280 -30.92 9.15 -10.51
CA ASP A 280 -31.63 7.92 -10.13
C ASP A 280 -32.31 7.35 -11.39
N VAL A 281 -32.19 6.04 -11.63
CA VAL A 281 -32.82 5.38 -12.78
C VAL A 281 -34.27 5.05 -12.44
N ASN A 282 -35.18 5.95 -12.80
CA ASN A 282 -36.56 6.00 -12.31
C ASN A 282 -37.58 5.22 -13.19
N ILE A 283 -37.13 4.17 -13.86
CA ILE A 283 -37.91 3.29 -14.76
C ILE A 283 -37.54 1.85 -14.41
N ASN A 284 -38.53 0.97 -14.21
CA ASN A 284 -38.37 -0.47 -13.87
C ASN A 284 -37.09 -1.10 -14.47
N PRO A 285 -35.97 -1.16 -13.73
CA PRO A 285 -34.69 -1.49 -14.33
C PRO A 285 -34.45 -3.00 -14.20
N THR A 286 -34.47 -3.72 -15.32
CA THR A 286 -34.20 -5.16 -15.39
C THR A 286 -32.70 -5.52 -15.29
N MET A 287 -31.88 -4.67 -14.65
CA MET A 287 -30.44 -4.92 -14.46
C MET A 287 -30.23 -6.03 -13.43
N ILE A 288 -30.14 -7.27 -13.90
CA ILE A 288 -29.96 -8.44 -13.04
C ILE A 288 -28.46 -8.71 -12.88
N ILE A 289 -27.92 -8.34 -11.73
CA ILE A 289 -26.54 -8.67 -11.35
C ILE A 289 -26.52 -10.04 -10.69
N SER A 290 -25.75 -10.97 -11.24
CA SER A 290 -25.62 -12.31 -10.67
C SER A 290 -25.05 -12.27 -9.24
N ASN A 291 -25.58 -13.13 -8.35
CA ASN A 291 -25.07 -13.25 -6.98
C ASN A 291 -23.55 -13.50 -6.96
N THR A 292 -23.05 -14.31 -7.90
CA THR A 292 -21.61 -14.57 -8.06
C THR A 292 -20.78 -13.33 -8.34
N LEU A 293 -21.32 -12.33 -9.05
CA LEU A 293 -20.64 -11.06 -9.34
C LEU A 293 -20.76 -10.07 -8.17
N SER A 294 -21.91 -10.02 -7.47
CA SER A 294 -22.04 -9.17 -6.29
C SER A 294 -21.21 -9.68 -5.11
N GLU A 295 -21.15 -11.01 -4.93
CA GLU A 295 -20.25 -11.69 -3.99
C GLU A 295 -18.77 -11.45 -4.33
N SER A 296 -18.34 -11.63 -5.58
CA SER A 296 -16.93 -11.41 -5.96
C SER A 296 -16.50 -9.96 -5.81
N ALA A 297 -17.40 -9.01 -6.06
CA ALA A 297 -17.15 -7.58 -5.91
C ALA A 297 -16.91 -7.13 -4.46
N ILE A 298 -17.53 -7.80 -3.47
CA ILE A 298 -17.43 -7.45 -2.04
C ILE A 298 -16.53 -8.40 -1.23
N ALA A 299 -16.07 -9.50 -1.82
CA ALA A 299 -15.24 -10.52 -1.19
C ALA A 299 -13.88 -9.97 -0.72
N THR A 300 -13.34 -10.59 0.33
CA THR A 300 -11.95 -10.35 0.75
C THR A 300 -11.01 -11.19 -0.12
N PRO A 301 -10.06 -10.58 -0.87
CA PRO A 301 -9.08 -11.33 -1.64
C PRO A 301 -8.10 -12.04 -0.70
N LYS A 302 -7.82 -13.32 -0.97
CA LYS A 302 -6.89 -14.16 -0.19
C LYS A 302 -5.47 -13.57 -0.20
N ILE A 303 -4.73 -13.71 0.90
CA ILE A 303 -3.36 -13.17 1.02
C ILE A 303 -2.43 -13.77 -0.05
N SER A 304 -2.50 -15.08 -0.29
CA SER A 304 -1.76 -15.77 -1.36
C SER A 304 -1.97 -15.13 -2.75
N TYR A 305 -3.21 -14.79 -3.08
CA TYR A 305 -3.57 -14.09 -4.32
C TYR A 305 -2.98 -12.67 -4.35
N LEU A 306 -3.07 -11.91 -3.25
CA LEU A 306 -2.48 -10.57 -3.17
C LEU A 306 -0.95 -10.59 -3.34
N LEU A 307 -0.25 -11.64 -2.90
CA LEU A 307 1.18 -11.81 -3.12
C LEU A 307 1.56 -12.06 -4.59
N SER A 308 0.60 -12.49 -5.43
CA SER A 308 0.78 -12.68 -6.88
C SER A 308 0.45 -11.45 -7.74
N GLN A 309 -0.14 -10.41 -7.14
CA GLN A 309 -0.68 -9.25 -7.85
C GLN A 309 0.38 -8.18 -8.15
N ALA A 310 0.13 -7.37 -9.18
CA ALA A 310 1.04 -6.32 -9.60
C ALA A 310 1.17 -5.19 -8.56
N LYS A 311 2.39 -4.69 -8.36
CA LYS A 311 2.66 -3.51 -7.50
C LYS A 311 1.86 -2.30 -8.01
N GLY A 312 1.30 -1.51 -7.10
CA GLY A 312 0.33 -0.44 -7.40
C GLY A 312 -1.13 -0.89 -7.46
N THR A 313 -1.42 -2.20 -7.39
CA THR A 313 -2.82 -2.69 -7.32
C THR A 313 -3.47 -2.29 -6.01
N PHE A 314 -4.69 -1.73 -6.08
CA PHE A 314 -5.44 -1.37 -4.88
C PHE A 314 -6.26 -2.52 -4.32
N VAL A 315 -6.35 -2.60 -2.99
CA VAL A 315 -6.98 -3.67 -2.23
C VAL A 315 -8.09 -3.11 -1.35
N ASN A 316 -9.24 -3.78 -1.42
CA ASN A 316 -10.31 -3.73 -0.43
C ASN A 316 -10.43 -5.12 0.19
N GLY A 317 -10.76 -5.25 1.47
CA GLY A 317 -10.95 -6.53 2.16
C GLY A 317 -11.09 -6.40 3.67
N GLU A 318 -11.43 -7.50 4.34
CA GLU A 318 -11.65 -7.56 5.79
C GLU A 318 -10.80 -8.69 6.39
N PHE A 319 -9.70 -8.34 7.07
CA PHE A 319 -8.65 -9.27 7.48
C PHE A 319 -8.49 -9.33 9.00
N VAL A 320 -8.07 -10.46 9.56
CA VAL A 320 -7.76 -10.57 11.00
C VAL A 320 -6.32 -10.08 11.25
N VAL A 321 -6.17 -9.18 12.23
CA VAL A 321 -4.87 -8.69 12.68
C VAL A 321 -4.27 -9.67 13.70
N PHE A 322 -3.11 -10.25 13.38
CA PHE A 322 -2.37 -11.15 14.29
C PHE A 322 -1.23 -10.45 15.05
N LYS A 323 -0.79 -9.27 14.60
CA LYS A 323 0.30 -8.49 15.22
C LYS A 323 0.08 -7.00 15.04
N LYS A 324 0.47 -6.21 16.04
CA LYS A 324 0.60 -4.74 15.99
C LYS A 324 2.06 -4.38 16.26
N SER A 325 2.58 -3.32 15.64
CA SER A 325 3.95 -2.82 15.87
C SER A 325 4.01 -1.33 15.52
N GLU A 326 4.01 -0.49 16.54
CA GLU A 326 3.99 0.96 16.40
C GLU A 326 5.40 1.53 16.17
N ARG A 327 5.47 2.65 15.44
CA ARG A 327 6.66 3.46 15.18
C ARG A 327 6.25 4.93 15.22
N HIS A 328 7.22 5.85 15.28
CA HIS A 328 7.00 7.28 15.50
C HIS A 328 5.90 7.92 14.64
N GLU A 329 5.77 7.51 13.37
CA GLU A 329 4.86 8.13 12.38
C GLU A 329 3.97 7.10 11.64
N CYS A 330 4.08 5.81 11.98
CA CYS A 330 3.31 4.76 11.33
C CYS A 330 3.06 3.56 12.25
N ILE A 331 1.96 2.84 12.00
CA ILE A 331 1.68 1.55 12.67
C ILE A 331 1.75 0.45 11.62
N CYS A 332 2.48 -0.62 11.94
CA CYS A 332 2.54 -1.84 11.13
C CYS A 332 1.65 -2.91 11.77
N TYR A 333 0.60 -3.31 11.06
CA TYR A 333 -0.23 -4.45 11.39
C TYR A 333 0.23 -5.68 10.60
N GLY A 334 0.30 -6.85 11.25
CA GLY A 334 0.36 -8.13 10.56
C GLY A 334 -1.06 -8.64 10.34
N ILE A 335 -1.46 -8.83 9.09
CA ILE A 335 -2.75 -9.46 8.71
C ILE A 335 -2.51 -10.85 8.15
N GLY A 336 -3.46 -11.76 8.32
CA GLY A 336 -3.36 -13.10 7.76
C GLY A 336 -4.70 -13.78 7.52
N ASP A 337 -4.64 -14.81 6.71
CA ASP A 337 -5.70 -15.79 6.49
C ASP A 337 -5.13 -17.22 6.47
N ASP A 338 -5.95 -18.18 6.08
CA ASP A 338 -5.63 -19.59 5.82
C ASP A 338 -4.60 -19.81 4.70
N THR A 339 -4.32 -18.81 3.86
CA THR A 339 -3.40 -18.91 2.71
C THR A 339 -2.10 -18.13 2.87
N GLY A 340 -1.98 -17.24 3.86
CA GLY A 340 -0.75 -16.47 4.05
C GLY A 340 -0.82 -15.37 5.12
N LYS A 341 0.30 -14.63 5.23
CA LYS A 341 0.45 -13.48 6.12
C LYS A 341 1.12 -12.33 5.38
N MET A 342 0.69 -11.10 5.62
CA MET A 342 1.21 -9.89 4.99
C MET A 342 1.25 -8.73 5.99
N ALA A 343 2.09 -7.73 5.75
CA ALA A 343 2.13 -6.49 6.53
C ALA A 343 1.19 -5.42 5.94
N VAL A 344 0.59 -4.61 6.79
CA VAL A 344 -0.14 -3.39 6.45
C VAL A 344 0.52 -2.24 7.19
N VAL A 345 0.99 -1.22 6.48
CA VAL A 345 1.58 -0.03 7.09
C VAL A 345 0.64 1.15 6.92
N VAL A 346 0.19 1.71 8.05
CA VAL A 346 -0.69 2.89 8.09
C VAL A 346 0.06 4.13 8.54
N TYR A 347 -0.30 5.27 7.95
CA TYR A 347 0.30 6.58 8.18
C TYR A 347 -0.78 7.64 8.44
N GLY A 348 -0.38 8.77 9.06
CA GLY A 348 -1.25 9.93 9.27
C GLY A 348 -2.54 9.59 10.01
N ARG A 349 -3.67 10.18 9.62
CA ARG A 349 -4.99 10.02 10.28
C ARG A 349 -5.43 8.58 10.59
N LEU A 350 -4.90 7.56 9.88
CA LEU A 350 -5.23 6.16 10.12
C LEU A 350 -4.50 5.52 11.31
N THR A 351 -3.45 6.15 11.86
CA THR A 351 -2.80 5.69 13.11
C THR A 351 -3.71 5.89 14.33
N ASN A 352 -4.72 6.78 14.24
CA ASN A 352 -5.66 7.08 15.32
C ASN A 352 -6.76 6.02 15.48
N VAL A 353 -6.88 5.08 14.54
CA VAL A 353 -7.85 3.98 14.61
C VAL A 353 -7.36 2.94 15.62
N ARG A 354 -8.06 2.82 16.76
CA ARG A 354 -7.76 1.81 17.80
C ARG A 354 -8.01 0.40 17.25
N CYS A 355 -6.93 -0.30 16.90
CA CYS A 355 -6.95 -1.68 16.41
C CYS A 355 -5.88 -2.51 17.11
N GLU A 356 -6.24 -3.69 17.60
CA GLU A 356 -5.36 -4.57 18.38
C GLU A 356 -5.30 -5.98 17.77
N PRO A 357 -4.30 -6.82 18.15
CA PRO A 357 -4.28 -8.23 17.76
C PRO A 357 -5.57 -8.96 18.16
N GLY A 358 -6.15 -9.69 17.22
CA GLY A 358 -7.47 -10.31 17.34
C GLY A 358 -8.64 -9.46 16.81
N SER A 359 -8.43 -8.18 16.50
CA SER A 359 -9.42 -7.37 15.77
C SER A 359 -9.52 -7.80 14.31
N LYS A 360 -10.74 -7.75 13.75
CA LYS A 360 -10.99 -7.79 12.31
C LYS A 360 -10.95 -6.38 11.75
N LEU A 361 -10.17 -6.18 10.69
CA LEU A 361 -9.82 -4.87 10.14
C LEU A 361 -10.29 -4.77 8.69
N ARG A 362 -11.27 -3.90 8.45
CA ARG A 362 -11.71 -3.51 7.11
C ARG A 362 -10.73 -2.51 6.53
N LEU A 363 -10.18 -2.86 5.37
CA LEU A 363 -9.28 -2.04 4.55
C LEU A 363 -9.99 -1.69 3.24
N VAL A 364 -9.93 -0.43 2.83
CA VAL A 364 -10.47 0.05 1.55
C VAL A 364 -9.47 1.01 0.91
N CYS A 365 -9.21 0.85 -0.38
CA CYS A 365 -8.25 1.66 -1.14
C CYS A 365 -6.84 1.65 -0.52
N PHE A 366 -6.32 0.48 -0.13
CA PHE A 366 -4.92 0.28 0.27
C PHE A 366 -4.08 -0.14 -0.94
N GLU A 367 -2.87 0.38 -1.08
CA GLU A 367 -1.97 0.10 -2.22
C GLU A 367 -1.08 -1.12 -1.92
N LEU A 368 -1.03 -2.09 -2.84
CA LEU A 368 -0.06 -3.17 -2.80
C LEU A 368 1.31 -2.68 -3.26
N THR A 369 2.29 -2.66 -2.36
CA THR A 369 3.66 -2.19 -2.64
C THR A 369 4.70 -3.18 -2.11
N SER A 370 5.99 -2.89 -2.28
CA SER A 370 7.07 -3.83 -1.99
C SER A 370 8.31 -3.09 -1.47
N THR A 371 8.77 -3.50 -0.29
CA THR A 371 9.89 -2.88 0.41
C THR A 371 10.90 -3.96 0.80
N LYS A 372 12.08 -3.94 0.17
CA LYS A 372 13.12 -4.98 0.34
C LYS A 372 12.54 -6.39 0.13
N ASP A 373 11.93 -6.56 -1.03
CA ASP A 373 11.36 -7.81 -1.56
C ASP A 373 10.17 -8.42 -0.78
N VAL A 374 9.83 -7.88 0.39
CA VAL A 374 8.56 -8.16 1.06
C VAL A 374 7.45 -7.31 0.47
N CYS A 375 6.39 -7.97 0.00
CA CYS A 375 5.13 -7.37 -0.42
C CYS A 375 4.29 -6.96 0.80
N LEU A 376 3.68 -5.77 0.76
CA LEU A 376 2.88 -5.21 1.86
C LEU A 376 1.80 -4.26 1.35
N LEU A 377 0.76 -4.05 2.16
CA LEU A 377 -0.25 -3.02 1.91
C LEU A 377 0.17 -1.69 2.55
N ARG A 378 0.04 -0.59 1.81
CA ARG A 378 0.32 0.78 2.27
C ARG A 378 -0.95 1.62 2.27
N SER A 379 -1.17 2.41 3.31
CA SER A 379 -2.21 3.43 3.29
C SER A 379 -1.78 4.61 2.40
N VAL A 380 -2.67 5.01 1.49
CA VAL A 380 -2.57 6.24 0.69
C VAL A 380 -3.57 7.29 1.18
N ARG A 381 -3.51 8.51 0.61
CA ARG A 381 -4.40 9.65 0.92
C ARG A 381 -5.88 9.27 1.03
N HIS A 382 -6.39 8.46 0.10
CA HIS A 382 -7.80 8.06 0.04
C HIS A 382 -8.11 6.73 0.75
N SER A 383 -7.17 6.10 1.48
CA SER A 383 -7.45 4.86 2.20
C SER A 383 -8.47 5.06 3.33
N TYR A 384 -9.34 4.08 3.53
CA TYR A 384 -10.27 4.01 4.65
C TYR A 384 -10.04 2.72 5.44
N MET A 385 -10.09 2.84 6.77
CA MET A 385 -9.81 1.73 7.69
C MET A 385 -10.79 1.76 8.85
N GLN A 386 -11.38 0.61 9.16
CA GLN A 386 -12.40 0.46 10.21
C GLN A 386 -12.21 -0.87 10.93
N VAL A 387 -12.18 -0.86 12.26
CA VAL A 387 -12.26 -2.10 13.04
C VAL A 387 -13.71 -2.58 13.07
N ILE A 388 -13.91 -3.86 12.76
CA ILE A 388 -15.19 -4.53 12.87
C ILE A 388 -15.25 -5.19 14.25
N ASN A 389 -16.13 -4.67 15.10
CA ASN A 389 -16.46 -5.30 16.38
C ASN A 389 -17.37 -6.49 16.12
N GLU A 390 -16.78 -7.66 15.86
CA GLU A 390 -17.53 -8.92 15.93
C GLU A 390 -18.00 -9.12 17.39
N GLY A 391 -19.29 -9.40 17.56
CA GLY A 391 -20.05 -9.17 18.79
C GLY A 391 -19.72 -10.10 19.95
N LYS A 392 -18.52 -9.97 20.53
CA LYS A 392 -18.24 -10.49 21.88
C LYS A 392 -19.17 -9.79 22.88
N PRO A 393 -19.77 -10.52 23.83
CA PRO A 393 -20.51 -9.89 24.93
C PRO A 393 -19.62 -8.88 25.66
N LEU A 394 -20.17 -7.71 25.99
CA LEU A 394 -19.60 -6.88 27.04
C LEU A 394 -19.56 -7.72 28.32
N ASN A 395 -18.38 -7.81 28.94
CA ASN A 395 -18.26 -8.47 30.23
C ASN A 395 -19.11 -7.69 31.26
N PRO A 396 -20.17 -8.27 31.85
CA PRO A 396 -21.06 -7.53 32.74
C PRO A 396 -20.34 -6.92 33.96
N ASP A 397 -19.20 -7.49 34.36
CA ASP A 397 -18.41 -7.01 35.50
C ASP A 397 -17.72 -5.65 35.29
N SER A 398 -17.72 -5.07 34.08
CA SER A 398 -17.14 -3.74 33.85
C SER A 398 -18.04 -2.56 34.27
N VAL A 399 -19.22 -2.82 34.86
CA VAL A 399 -20.18 -1.79 35.28
C VAL A 399 -20.16 -1.63 36.81
N ARG A 400 -19.16 -0.92 37.36
CA ARG A 400 -19.20 -0.49 38.77
C ARG A 400 -18.33 0.72 39.14
N ARG A 401 -19.01 1.75 39.68
CA ARG A 401 -18.51 3.04 40.22
C ARG A 401 -17.94 3.98 39.13
N ASN A 402 -18.16 5.29 39.16
CA ASN A 402 -18.83 6.16 40.16
C ASN A 402 -20.20 6.60 39.60
N SER A 403 -21.34 6.65 40.32
CA SER A 403 -21.64 7.07 41.70
C SER A 403 -21.84 8.58 41.87
N LEU A 404 -23.08 9.04 41.65
CA LEU A 404 -23.70 10.29 42.12
C LEU A 404 -23.09 11.60 41.53
N GLU A 405 -23.84 12.70 41.37
CA GLU A 405 -25.15 13.08 41.93
C GLU A 405 -25.94 14.00 40.95
N PRO A 406 -27.29 13.96 40.89
CA PRO A 406 -28.07 14.85 40.01
C PRO A 406 -29.00 15.80 40.79
N TYR A 407 -28.85 17.12 40.58
CA TYR A 407 -29.84 18.13 40.98
C TYR A 407 -29.95 19.24 39.92
N PHE A 408 -31.22 19.58 39.61
CA PHE A 408 -31.79 20.71 38.85
C PHE A 408 -30.85 21.59 38.01
#